data_AF-A0A2V8PSE8-F1
#
_entry.id   AF-A0A2V8PSE8-F1
#
_cell.length_a   1.000
_cell.length_b   1.000
_cell.length_c   1.000
_cell.angle_alpha   90.00
_cell.angle_beta   90.00
_cell.angle_gamma   90.00
#
_symmetry.space_group_name_H-M   'P 1'
#
loop_
_entity.id
_entity.type
_entity.pdbx_description
1 polymer ?
#
loop_
_entity_poly.entity_id
_entity_poly.type
_entity_poly.pdbx_seq_one_letter_code
_entity_poly.pdbx_strand_id
1 'polypeptide(L)'
;MASTGEKIGVPECDNFIAKYDACLSKVPEVARAQYKNALAQWREQWRGLAQNPQTKATLVSVCKQAAEQQAAALKSYGCGF
;
A
#
# COMPACT_ATOMS: atom_id res chain seq x y z
N MET A 1 -0.45 19.21 -9.12
CA MET A 1 -0.42 17.96 -9.91
C MET A 1 0.18 16.90 -9.00
N ALA A 2 -0.61 15.93 -8.52
CA ALA A 2 -0.09 14.82 -7.72
C ALA A 2 -0.32 13.56 -8.55
N SER A 3 0.76 12.97 -9.05
CA SER A 3 0.71 12.01 -10.13
C SER A 3 0.19 10.68 -9.61
N THR A 4 -0.91 10.23 -10.20
CA THR A 4 -1.34 8.84 -10.17
C THR A 4 -0.19 8.00 -10.73
N GLY A 5 0.65 7.42 -9.88
CA GLY A 5 1.71 6.49 -10.32
C GLY A 5 3.16 6.87 -10.02
N GLU A 6 3.42 7.72 -9.02
CA GLU A 6 4.77 7.81 -8.45
C GLU A 6 5.10 6.52 -7.69
N LYS A 7 5.63 5.56 -8.44
CA LYS A 7 6.08 4.27 -7.93
C LYS A 7 7.03 4.51 -6.77
N ILE A 8 6.92 3.68 -5.73
CA ILE A 8 7.85 3.69 -4.60
C ILE A 8 9.26 3.33 -5.08
N GLY A 9 9.36 2.50 -6.13
CA GLY A 9 10.64 2.00 -6.62
C GLY A 9 11.05 0.69 -5.93
N VAL A 10 10.12 0.09 -5.18
CA VAL A 10 10.20 -1.29 -4.69
C VAL A 10 9.02 -2.06 -5.27
N PRO A 11 9.27 -3.04 -6.16
CA PRO A 11 8.22 -3.70 -6.91
C PRO A 11 7.19 -4.42 -6.02
N GLU A 12 7.62 -5.00 -4.89
CA GLU A 12 6.71 -5.62 -3.92
C GLU A 12 5.75 -4.60 -3.28
N CYS A 13 6.25 -3.43 -2.90
CA CYS A 13 5.43 -2.35 -2.34
C CYS A 13 4.48 -1.76 -3.39
N ASP A 14 4.98 -1.53 -4.60
CA ASP A 14 4.18 -1.00 -5.70
C ASP A 14 3.04 -1.95 -6.07
N ASN A 15 3.30 -3.27 -6.13
CA ASN A 15 2.28 -4.28 -6.37
C ASN A 15 1.22 -4.30 -5.26
N PHE A 16 1.64 -4.29 -3.99
CA PHE A 16 0.71 -4.22 -2.87
C PHE A 16 -0.18 -2.97 -2.94
N ILE A 17 0.39 -1.80 -3.18
CA ILE A 17 -0.35 -0.54 -3.29
C ILE A 17 -1.37 -0.59 -4.43
N ALA A 18 -1.00 -1.15 -5.58
CA ALA A 18 -1.92 -1.31 -6.70
C ALA A 18 -3.10 -2.23 -6.35
N LYS A 19 -2.84 -3.39 -5.73
CA LYS A 19 -3.89 -4.31 -5.27
C LYS A 19 -4.77 -3.69 -4.19
N TYR A 20 -4.16 -2.93 -3.28
CA TYR A 20 -4.84 -2.25 -2.20
C TYR A 20 -5.79 -1.19 -2.73
N ASP A 21 -5.31 -0.30 -3.59
CA ASP A 21 -6.09 0.75 -4.24
C ASP A 21 -7.28 0.16 -5.02
N ALA A 22 -7.04 -0.91 -5.79
CA ALA A 22 -8.09 -1.64 -6.50
C ALA A 22 -9.14 -2.23 -5.52
N CYS A 23 -8.69 -2.81 -4.41
CA CYS A 23 -9.55 -3.32 -3.35
C CYS A 23 -10.43 -2.22 -2.72
N LEU A 24 -9.92 -0.99 -2.58
CA LEU A 24 -10.69 0.10 -1.97
C LEU A 24 -12.00 0.40 -2.71
N SER A 25 -12.09 0.05 -4.00
CA SER A 25 -13.34 0.13 -4.76
C SER A 25 -14.44 -0.80 -4.21
N LYS A 26 -14.07 -1.94 -3.62
CA LYS A 26 -14.99 -2.90 -2.97
C LYS A 26 -15.37 -2.49 -1.55
N VAL A 27 -14.55 -1.66 -0.89
CA VAL A 27 -14.80 -1.21 0.49
C VAL A 27 -15.87 -0.11 0.49
N PRO A 28 -16.88 -0.15 1.38
CA PRO A 28 -17.89 0.91 1.48
C PRO A 28 -17.26 2.27 1.79
N GLU A 29 -17.84 3.35 1.27
CA GLU A 29 -17.26 4.70 1.30
C GLU A 29 -16.86 5.18 2.71
N VAL A 30 -17.72 4.88 3.70
CA VAL A 30 -17.50 5.18 5.13
C VAL A 30 -16.16 4.63 5.64
N ALA A 31 -15.81 3.40 5.28
CA ALA A 31 -14.54 2.79 5.68
C ALA A 31 -13.40 3.11 4.69
N ARG A 32 -13.73 3.33 3.41
CA ARG A 32 -12.78 3.61 2.34
C ARG A 32 -11.92 4.83 2.60
N ALA A 33 -12.47 5.87 3.22
CA ALA A 33 -11.73 7.09 3.56
C ALA A 33 -10.53 6.79 4.49
N GLN A 34 -10.73 5.96 5.53
CA GLN A 34 -9.67 5.56 6.44
C GLN A 34 -8.56 4.80 5.72
N TYR A 35 -8.92 3.85 4.87
CA TYR A 35 -7.95 3.05 4.11
C TYR A 35 -7.21 3.87 3.05
N LYS A 36 -7.88 4.82 2.38
CA LYS A 36 -7.22 5.76 1.47
C LYS A 36 -6.17 6.62 2.19
N ASN A 37 -6.47 7.04 3.42
CA ASN A 37 -5.51 7.78 4.23
C ASN A 37 -4.28 6.93 4.57
N ALA A 38 -4.47 5.68 4.99
CA ALA A 38 -3.38 4.74 5.23
C ALA A 38 -2.53 4.50 3.97
N LEU A 39 -3.16 4.35 2.81
CA LEU A 39 -2.48 4.22 1.52
C LEU A 39 -1.60 5.44 1.20
N ALA A 40 -2.11 6.65 1.42
CA ALA A 40 -1.36 7.88 1.21
C ALA A 40 -0.15 7.97 2.14
N GLN A 41 -0.32 7.61 3.42
CA GLN A 41 0.76 7.56 4.40
C GLN A 41 1.86 6.56 3.99
N TRP A 42 1.49 5.35 3.56
CA TRP A 42 2.47 4.38 3.08
C TRP A 42 3.21 4.88 1.85
N ARG A 43 2.52 5.46 0.85
CA ARG A 43 3.18 6.03 -0.33
C ARG A 43 4.24 7.07 0.04
N GLU A 44 3.94 7.94 0.99
CA GLU A 44 4.89 8.97 1.43
C GLU A 44 6.08 8.35 2.19
N GLN A 45 5.82 7.55 3.21
CA GLN A 45 6.84 6.94 4.05
C GLN A 45 7.73 5.98 3.24
N TRP A 46 7.13 5.12 2.44
CA TRP A 46 7.84 4.12 1.66
C TRP A 46 8.66 4.74 0.53
N ARG A 47 8.22 5.85 -0.07
CA ARG A 47 9.05 6.59 -1.04
C ARG A 47 10.33 7.12 -0.38
N GLY A 48 10.23 7.74 0.79
CA GLY A 48 11.40 8.20 1.54
C GLY A 48 12.36 7.06 1.90
N LEU A 49 11.83 5.90 2.29
CA LEU A 49 12.63 4.71 2.59
C LEU A 49 13.23 4.07 1.32
N ALA A 50 12.56 4.13 0.18
CA ALA A 50 13.03 3.55 -1.07
C ALA A 50 14.13 4.38 -1.74
N GLN A 51 14.21 5.69 -1.44
CA GLN A 51 15.31 6.56 -1.85
C GLN A 51 16.64 6.13 -1.23
N ASN A 52 16.60 5.48 -0.06
CA ASN A 52 17.78 5.01 0.66
C ASN A 52 17.99 3.49 0.43
N PRO A 53 19.08 3.07 -0.23
CA PRO A 53 19.27 1.66 -0.57
C PRO A 53 19.42 0.74 0.65
N GLN A 54 19.92 1.25 1.78
CA GLN A 54 20.00 0.50 3.03
C GLN A 54 18.63 0.17 3.61
N THR A 55 17.68 1.11 3.58
CA THR A 55 16.31 0.90 4.07
C THR A 55 15.42 0.23 3.05
N LYS A 56 15.77 0.29 1.76
CA LYS A 56 15.03 -0.34 0.67
C LYS A 56 14.91 -1.87 0.84
N ALA A 57 15.95 -2.53 1.35
CA ALA A 57 15.91 -3.96 1.67
C ALA A 57 14.90 -4.27 2.78
N THR A 58 14.89 -3.46 3.85
CA THR A 58 13.91 -3.58 4.93
C THR A 58 12.49 -3.29 4.44
N LEU A 59 12.35 -2.35 3.50
CA LEU A 59 11.07 -1.93 2.96
C LEU A 59 10.31 -3.08 2.30
N VAL A 60 11.03 -4.00 1.64
CA VAL A 60 10.45 -5.23 1.08
C VAL A 60 9.68 -6.02 2.15
N SER A 61 10.32 -6.30 3.29
CA SER A 61 9.70 -7.02 4.40
C SER A 61 8.53 -6.24 5.01
N VAL A 62 8.67 -4.91 5.15
CA VAL A 62 7.61 -4.03 5.66
C VAL A 62 6.38 -4.08 4.75
N CYS A 63 6.56 -4.02 3.43
CA CYS A 63 5.46 -4.07 2.48
C CYS A 63 4.76 -5.43 2.46
N LYS A 64 5.50 -6.52 2.62
CA LYS A 64 4.92 -7.87 2.81
C LYS A 64 4.06 -7.94 4.07
N GLN A 65 4.60 -7.51 5.21
CA GLN A 65 3.83 -7.51 6.46
C GLN A 65 2.58 -6.63 6.33
N ALA A 66 2.69 -5.44 5.73
CA ALA A 66 1.54 -4.59 5.47
C ALA A 66 0.52 -5.31 4.58
N ALA A 67 0.96 -6.00 3.52
CA ALA A 67 0.09 -6.80 2.68
C ALA A 67 -0.65 -7.89 3.46
N GLU A 68 0.03 -8.65 4.31
CA GLU A 68 -0.59 -9.70 5.12
C GLU A 68 -1.60 -9.14 6.13
N GLN A 69 -1.26 -8.06 6.82
CA GLN A 69 -2.13 -7.38 7.77
C GLN A 69 -3.39 -6.84 7.08
N GLN A 70 -3.22 -6.18 5.93
CA GLN A 70 -4.33 -5.64 5.17
C GLN A 70 -5.14 -6.72 4.47
N ALA A 71 -4.52 -7.83 4.06
CA ALA A 71 -5.22 -8.99 3.52
C ALA A 71 -6.18 -9.55 4.53
N ALA A 72 -5.75 -9.74 5.79
CA ALA A 72 -6.64 -10.18 6.84
C ALA A 72 -7.79 -9.19 7.10
N ALA A 73 -7.47 -7.88 7.18
CA ALA A 73 -8.47 -6.85 7.44
C ALA A 73 -9.48 -6.68 6.29
N LEU A 74 -9.03 -6.81 5.05
CA LEU A 74 -9.83 -6.59 3.85
C LEU A 74 -10.40 -7.89 3.25
N LYS A 75 -10.08 -9.04 3.83
CA LYS A 75 -10.64 -10.35 3.46
C LYS A 75 -12.15 -10.32 3.45
N SER A 76 -12.75 -9.66 4.44
CA SER A 76 -14.20 -9.49 4.58
C SER A 76 -14.84 -8.72 3.41
N TYR A 77 -14.07 -7.88 2.71
CA TYR A 77 -14.51 -7.15 1.51
C TYR A 77 -14.20 -7.91 0.20
N GLY A 78 -13.69 -9.14 0.28
CA GLY A 78 -13.36 -9.96 -0.88
C GLY A 78 -12.12 -9.45 -1.63
N CYS A 79 -11.17 -8.86 -0.91
CA CYS A 79 -9.90 -8.40 -1.47
C CYS A 79 -8.80 -9.45 -1.28
N GLY A 80 -8.10 -9.78 -2.37
CA GLY A 80 -6.96 -10.69 -2.37
C GLY A 80 -5.66 -9.91 -2.59
N PHE A 81 -4.68 -10.15 -1.73
CA PHE A 81 -3.34 -9.58 -1.78
C PHE A 81 -2.31 -10.64 -2.10
#